data_AF-A0A4Y1RBG3-F1
#
_entry.id   AF-A0A4Y1RBG3-F1
#
_cell.length_a   1.000
_cell.length_b   1.000
_cell.length_c   1.000
_cell.angle_alpha   90.00
_cell.angle_beta   90.00
_cell.angle_gamma   90.00
#
_symmetry.space_group_name_H-M   'P 1'
#
loop_
_entity.id
_entity.type
_entity.pdbx_description
1 polymer ?
#
loop_
_entity_poly.entity_id
_entity_poly.type
_entity_poly.pdbx_seq_one_letter_code
_entity_poly.pdbx_strand_id
1 'polypeptide(L)' 'VMDSFEEENQSKMASEQYYMSLHPEVRFQPKDEELITHFLKRKISGDPLPINIIIDELSFYEYSPIQLSHFKL' A
#
# COMPACT_ATOMS: atom_id res chain seq x y z
N VAL A 1 -9.87 -17.08 -17.94
CA VAL A 1 -10.21 -15.97 -17.03
C VAL A 1 -9.60 -16.38 -15.70
N MET A 2 -8.52 -15.73 -15.27
CA MET A 2 -8.06 -15.94 -13.89
C MET A 2 -9.14 -15.39 -12.98
N ASP A 3 -9.49 -16.13 -11.93
CA ASP A 3 -10.41 -15.60 -10.94
C ASP A 3 -9.70 -14.46 -10.20
N SER A 4 -10.46 -13.43 -9.85
CA SER A 4 -10.07 -12.32 -8.98
C SER A 4 -9.29 -12.77 -7.73
N PHE A 5 -9.62 -13.95 -7.21
CA PHE A 5 -8.95 -14.59 -6.08
C PHE A 5 -7.49 -14.99 -6.36
N GLU A 6 -7.16 -15.38 -7.59
CA GLU A 6 -5.79 -15.75 -7.98
C GLU A 6 -4.91 -14.51 -8.20
N GLU A 7 -5.45 -13.44 -8.76
CA GLU A 7 -4.75 -12.15 -8.92
C GLU A 7 -4.39 -11.50 -7.57
N GLU A 8 -5.31 -11.54 -6.60
CA GLU A 8 -5.07 -11.01 -5.25
C GLU A 8 -3.94 -11.76 -4.54
N ASN A 9 -3.96 -13.10 -4.60
CA ASN A 9 -2.91 -13.92 -4.00
C ASN A 9 -1.54 -13.69 -4.67
N GLN A 10 -1.51 -13.48 -5.97
CA GLN A 10 -0.27 -13.22 -6.70
C GLN A 10 0.31 -11.83 -6.39
N SER A 11 -0.54 -10.82 -6.25
CA SER A 11 -0.17 -9.48 -5.78
C SER A 11 0.41 -9.52 -4.36
N LYS A 12 -0.21 -10.28 -3.46
CA LYS A 12 0.23 -10.46 -2.07
C LYS A 12 1.57 -11.19 -1.96
N MET A 13 1.82 -12.17 -2.82
CA MET A 13 3.12 -12.84 -2.87
C MET A 13 4.21 -11.92 -3.42
N ALA A 14 3.93 -11.16 -4.49
CA ALA A 14 4.90 -10.24 -5.08
C ALA A 14 5.33 -9.14 -4.11
N SER A 15 4.41 -8.69 -3.27
CA SER A 15 4.68 -7.67 -2.28
C SER A 15 5.55 -8.13 -1.11
N GLU A 16 5.24 -9.30 -0.55
CA GLU A 16 6.06 -9.93 0.49
C GLU A 16 7.49 -10.14 -0.02
N GLN A 17 7.66 -10.63 -1.25
CA GLN A 17 8.97 -10.77 -1.88
C GLN A 17 9.71 -9.44 -2.02
N TYR A 18 9.01 -8.37 -2.38
CA TYR A 18 9.60 -7.03 -2.43
C TYR A 18 10.08 -6.58 -1.05
N TYR A 19 9.26 -6.70 0.00
CA TYR A 19 9.66 -6.32 1.36
C TYR A 19 10.84 -7.14 1.89
N MET A 20 10.86 -8.45 1.62
CA MET A 20 11.98 -9.32 1.99
C MET A 20 13.28 -8.97 1.26
N SER A 21 13.19 -8.32 0.09
CA SER A 21 14.34 -7.88 -0.69
C SER A 21 14.94 -6.54 -0.22
N LEU A 22 14.19 -5.77 0.59
CA LEU A 22 14.65 -4.48 1.10
C LEU A 22 15.68 -4.65 2.22
N HIS A 23 16.67 -3.74 2.26
CA HIS A 23 17.61 -3.71 3.38
C HIS A 23 16.84 -3.42 4.70
N PRO A 24 17.22 -4.01 5.84
CA PRO A 24 16.50 -3.84 7.12
C PRO A 24 16.36 -2.40 7.60
N GLU A 25 17.14 -1.47 7.04
CA GLU A 25 17.17 -0.05 7.37
C GLU A 25 16.29 0.80 6.46
N VAL A 26 15.85 0.26 5.31
CA VAL A 26 14.96 0.99 4.40
C VAL A 26 13.61 1.16 5.07
N ARG A 27 13.15 2.40 5.12
CA ARG A 27 11.83 2.78 5.62
C ARG A 27 11.12 3.59 4.57
N PHE A 28 9.79 3.59 4.67
CA PHE A 28 8.98 4.50 3.89
C PHE A 28 9.21 5.94 4.36
N GLN A 29 9.97 6.71 3.58
CA GLN A 29 10.29 8.12 3.84
C GLN A 29 10.14 8.97 2.56
N PRO A 30 8.93 9.05 1.97
CA PRO A 30 8.72 9.82 0.75
C PRO A 30 8.73 11.33 1.02
N LYS A 31 9.00 12.10 -0.03
CA LYS A 31 8.73 13.55 -0.07
C LYS A 31 7.27 13.83 -0.43
N ASP A 32 6.79 15.04 -0.13
CA ASP A 32 5.42 15.47 -0.47
C ASP A 32 5.09 15.29 -1.95
N GLU A 33 6.02 15.65 -2.84
CA GLU A 33 5.86 15.51 -4.29
C GLU A 33 5.72 14.04 -4.72
N GLU A 34 6.44 13.14 -4.04
CA GLU A 34 6.41 11.71 -4.31
C GLU A 34 5.09 11.11 -3.85
N LEU A 35 4.60 11.48 -2.66
CA LEU A 35 3.27 11.12 -2.15
C LEU A 35 2.17 11.53 -3.13
N ILE A 36 2.20 12.77 -3.59
CA ILE A 36 1.16 13.28 -4.50
C ILE A 36 1.23 12.57 -5.86
N THR A 37 2.41 12.48 -6.46
CA THR A 37 2.57 12.04 -7.85
C THR A 37 2.45 10.53 -8.01
N HIS A 38 3.05 9.76 -7.10
CA HIS A 38 3.15 8.31 -7.24
C HIS A 38 2.05 7.56 -6.49
N PHE A 39 1.34 8.22 -5.55
CA PHE A 39 0.29 7.57 -4.76
C PHE A 39 -1.07 8.21 -5.02
N LEU A 40 -1.25 9.48 -4.65
CA LEU A 40 -2.58 10.10 -4.69
C LEU A 40 -3.13 10.22 -6.12
N LYS A 41 -2.34 10.77 -7.05
CA LYS A 41 -2.76 10.91 -8.46
C LYS A 41 -3.05 9.55 -9.08
N ARG A 42 -2.18 8.57 -8.87
CA ARG A 42 -2.36 7.21 -9.40
C ARG A 42 -3.59 6.53 -8.84
N LYS A 43 -3.86 6.65 -7.53
CA LYS A 43 -5.06 6.11 -6.89
C LYS A 43 -6.33 6.70 -7.51
N ILE A 44 -6.37 8.02 -7.72
CA ILE A 44 -7.52 8.70 -8.33
C ILE A 44 -7.71 8.27 -9.80
N SER A 45 -6.62 8.07 -10.53
CA SER A 45 -6.63 7.64 -11.93
C SER A 45 -6.86 6.14 -12.14
N GLY A 46 -6.86 5.34 -11.08
CA GLY A 46 -6.94 3.88 -11.16
C GLY A 46 -5.65 3.22 -11.70
N ASP A 47 -4.55 3.98 -11.73
CA ASP A 47 -3.25 3.48 -12.18
C ASP A 47 -2.63 2.54 -11.13
N PRO A 48 -1.78 1.58 -11.54
CA PRO A 48 -1.08 0.72 -10.60
C PRO A 48 -0.20 1.54 -9.65
N LEU A 49 -0.46 1.36 -8.36
CA LEU A 49 0.36 1.90 -7.28
C LEU A 49 1.70 1.15 -7.23
N PRO A 50 2.78 1.78 -6.71
CA PRO A 50 4.03 1.09 -6.45
C PRO A 50 3.81 -0.20 -5.63
N ILE A 51 4.63 -1.23 -5.86
CA ILE A 51 4.47 -2.55 -5.24
C ILE A 51 4.36 -2.41 -3.72
N ASN A 52 3.15 -2.71 -3.26
CA ASN A 52 2.63 -2.76 -1.90
C ASN A 52 3.24 -1.77 -0.91
N ILE A 53 2.60 -0.62 -0.78
CA ILE A 53 2.78 0.29 0.34
C ILE A 53 1.38 0.37 0.92
N ILE A 54 1.11 -0.37 1.99
CA ILE A 54 -0.27 -0.70 2.36
C ILE A 54 -1.07 0.60 2.61
N ILE A 55 -2.04 0.86 1.73
CA ILE A 55 -3.11 1.85 1.92
C ILE A 55 -4.41 1.08 1.71
N ASP A 56 -4.79 0.32 2.74
CA ASP A 56 -6.15 -0.15 2.84
C ASP A 56 -7.11 1.04 2.83
N GLU A 57 -8.26 0.87 2.19
CA GLU A 57 -9.26 1.92 2.16
C GLU A 57 -9.91 2.02 3.53
N LEU A 58 -9.57 3.09 4.26
CA LEU A 58 -10.10 3.35 5.58
C LEU A 58 -10.80 4.71 5.64
N SER A 59 -11.97 4.72 6.25
CA SER A 59 -12.66 5.96 6.62
C SER A 59 -11.96 6.58 7.84
N PHE A 60 -11.06 7.55 7.60
CA PHE A 60 -10.23 8.15 8.65
C PHE A 60 -11.02 8.72 9.84
N TYR A 61 -12.24 9.20 9.59
CA TYR A 61 -13.07 9.87 10.60
C TYR A 61 -13.87 8.93 11.50
N GLU A 62 -13.88 7.63 11.20
CA GLU A 62 -14.58 6.63 12.01
C GLU A 62 -13.73 6.11 13.17
N TYR A 63 -12.43 6.38 13.18
CA TYR A 63 -11.48 5.80 14.12
C TYR A 63 -10.70 6.88 14.87
N SER A 64 -10.50 6.65 16.16
CA SER A 64 -9.56 7.47 16.94
C SER A 64 -8.12 7.21 16.49
N PRO A 65 -7.19 8.15 16.71
CA PRO A 65 -5.77 7.97 16.38
C PRO A 65 -5.14 6.71 16.96
N ILE A 66 -5.59 6.30 18.15
CA ILE A 66 -5.09 5.09 18.82
C ILE A 66 -5.59 3.83 18.09
N GLN A 67 -6.87 3.80 17.69
CA GLN A 67 -7.40 2.70 16.89
C GLN A 67 -6.67 2.58 15.55
N LEU A 68 -6.36 3.73 14.92
CA LEU A 68 -5.59 3.75 13.67
C LEU A 68 -4.23 3.05 13.78
N SER A 69 -3.53 3.21 14.91
CA SER A 69 -2.22 2.58 15.13
C SER A 69 -2.26 1.07 15.37
N HIS A 70 -3.40 0.51 15.75
CA HIS A 70 -3.54 -0.93 16.03
C HIS A 70 -4.02 -1.72 14.82
N PHE A 71 -4.44 -1.06 13.73
CA PHE A 71 -4.72 -1.77 12.51
C PHE A 71 -3.44 -2.39 11.96
N LYS A 72 -3.53 -3.67 11.63
CA LYS A 72 -2.64 -4.27 10.65
C LYS A 72 -3.21 -3.92 9.28
N LEU A 73 -3.01 -2.66 8.87
CA LEU A 73 -3.09 -2.28 7.47
C LEU A 73 -1.83 -2.86 6.84
#